data_AF-A0A9E5EHL3-F1
#
_entry.id   AF-A0A9E5EHL3-F1
#
_cell.length_a   1.000
_cell.length_b   1.000
_cell.length_c   1.000
_cell.angle_alpha   90.00
_cell.angle_beta   90.00
_cell.angle_gamma   90.00
#
_symmetry.space_group_name_H-M   'P 1'
#
loop_
_entity.id
_entity.type
_entity.pdbx_description
1 polymer ?
#
loop_
_entity_poly.entity_id
_entity_poly.type
_entity_poly.pdbx_seq_one_letter_code
_entity_poly.pdbx_strand_id
1 'polypeptide(L)' 'MSHTLRVAVTGAAGQIGYALVFRIASGGLFGPEQRVKLQLLEVPQAENALQGVVMELRDGACPL' A
#
# COMPACT_ATOMS: atom_id res chain seq x y z
N MET A 1 -0.94 -10.10 -21.19
CA MET A 1 -0.11 -9.03 -20.60
C MET A 1 -0.83 -8.51 -19.39
N SER A 2 -0.45 -8.92 -18.18
CA SER A 2 -1.11 -8.46 -16.94
C SER A 2 -0.78 -6.97 -16.75
N HIS A 3 -1.77 -6.10 -16.89
CA HIS A 3 -1.62 -4.66 -16.69
C HIS A 3 -1.57 -4.38 -15.18
N THR A 4 -0.39 -4.02 -14.66
CA THR A 4 -0.22 -3.66 -13.24
C THR A 4 -0.71 -2.24 -12.99
N LEU A 5 -1.68 -2.07 -12.08
CA LEU A 5 -2.16 -0.74 -11.69
C LEU A 5 -1.14 -0.05 -10.78
N ARG A 6 -0.88 1.23 -11.01
CA ARG A 6 -0.08 2.07 -10.12
C ARG A 6 -1.02 2.92 -9.29
N VAL A 7 -0.92 2.82 -7.98
CA VAL A 7 -1.83 3.50 -7.05
C VAL A 7 -1.02 4.36 -6.10
N ALA A 8 -1.25 5.67 -6.14
CA ALA A 8 -0.64 6.62 -5.22
C ALA A 8 -1.56 6.81 -4.00
N VAL A 9 -0.99 6.71 -2.79
CA VAL A 9 -1.72 6.96 -1.53
C VAL A 9 -0.95 7.99 -0.72
N THR A 10 -1.57 9.14 -0.49
CA THR A 10 -1.07 10.19 0.40
C THR A 10 -1.55 9.95 1.82
N GLY A 11 -0.80 10.40 2.83
CA GLY A 11 -1.19 10.18 4.23
C GLY A 11 -1.11 8.69 4.62
N ALA A 12 -0.23 7.93 3.96
CA ALA A 12 -0.23 6.47 4.02
C ALA A 12 0.19 5.92 5.39
N ALA A 13 0.86 6.71 6.23
CA ALA A 13 1.21 6.34 7.59
C ALA A 13 0.10 6.72 8.61
N GLY A 14 -0.92 7.46 8.18
CA GLY A 14 -2.10 7.76 9.00
C GLY A 14 -3.02 6.56 9.17
N GLN A 15 -3.93 6.62 10.15
CA GLN A 15 -4.82 5.50 10.50
C GLN A 15 -5.68 4.99 9.32
N ILE A 16 -6.23 5.92 8.52
CA ILE A 16 -7.01 5.56 7.32
C ILE A 16 -6.09 4.99 6.24
N GLY A 17 -4.94 5.64 6.00
CA GLY A 17 -3.95 5.19 5.03
C GLY A 17 -3.48 3.77 5.32
N TYR A 18 -3.14 3.49 6.57
CA TYR A 18 -2.73 2.19 7.07
C TYR A 18 -3.79 1.12 6.77
N ALA A 19 -5.04 1.31 7.23
CA ALA A 19 -6.10 0.33 6.96
C ALA A 19 -6.38 0.14 5.45
N LEU A 20 -6.29 1.21 4.66
CA LEU A 20 -6.54 1.19 3.22
C LEU A 20 -5.46 0.43 2.45
N VAL A 21 -4.17 0.66 2.73
CA VAL A 21 -3.08 0.06 1.93
C VAL A 21 -3.05 -1.46 2.05
N PHE A 22 -3.35 -2.03 3.23
CA PHE A 22 -3.48 -3.48 3.38
C PHE A 22 -4.69 -4.05 2.65
N ARG A 23 -5.80 -3.31 2.61
CA ARG A 23 -6.99 -3.72 1.84
C ARG A 23 -6.76 -3.66 0.33
N ILE A 24 -5.93 -2.73 -0.15
CA ILE A 24 -5.51 -2.70 -1.56
C ILE A 24 -4.55 -3.86 -1.84
N ALA A 25 -3.53 -4.05 -1.01
CA ALA A 25 -2.51 -5.09 -1.20
C ALA A 25 -3.10 -6.51 -1.18
N SER A 26 -4.17 -6.76 -0.41
CA SER A 26 -4.86 -8.05 -0.36
C SER A 26 -5.83 -8.31 -1.53
N GLY A 27 -5.96 -7.38 -2.47
CA GLY A 27 -6.93 -7.46 -3.58
C GLY A 27 -8.36 -7.10 -3.18
N GLY A 28 -8.61 -6.63 -1.96
CA GLY A 28 -9.93 -6.29 -1.45
C GLY A 28 -10.58 -5.04 -2.07
N LEU A 29 -9.85 -4.30 -2.92
CA LEU A 29 -10.38 -3.13 -3.64
C LEU A 29 -10.53 -3.40 -5.15
N PHE A 30 -9.50 -3.95 -5.79
CA PHE A 30 -9.47 -4.14 -7.25
C PHE A 30 -9.69 -5.59 -7.71
N GLY A 31 -9.88 -6.52 -6.76
CA GLY A 31 -10.01 -7.96 -7.00
C GLY A 31 -8.67 -8.72 -6.84
N PRO A 32 -8.72 -10.03 -6.55
CA PRO A 32 -7.55 -10.84 -6.21
C PRO A 32 -6.59 -11.08 -7.39
N GLU A 33 -7.07 -10.97 -8.63
CA GLU A 33 -6.27 -11.20 -9.85
C GLU A 33 -5.57 -9.92 -10.36
N GLN A 34 -5.93 -8.75 -9.82
CA GLN A 34 -5.42 -7.47 -10.28
C GLN A 34 -4.14 -7.11 -9.53
N ARG A 35 -3.00 -7.19 -10.22
CA ARG A 35 -1.69 -6.76 -9.68
C ARG A 35 -1.65 -5.27 -9.43
N VAL A 36 -1.02 -4.87 -8.33
CA VAL A 36 -0.96 -3.47 -7.87
C VAL A 36 0.43 -3.09 -7.40
N LYS A 37 0.88 -1.90 -7.83
CA LYS A 37 2.08 -1.24 -7.34
C LYS A 37 1.69 0.00 -6.52
N LEU A 38 1.89 -0.09 -5.22
CA LEU A 38 1.65 1.02 -4.30
C LEU A 38 2.80 2.05 -4.34
N GLN A 39 2.43 3.32 -4.43
CA GLN A 39 3.32 4.46 -4.27
C GLN A 39 2.82 5.27 -3.07
N LEU A 40 3.50 5.13 -1.94
CA LEU A 40 3.06 5.72 -0.67
C LEU A 40 3.77 7.05 -0.44
N LEU A 41 3.01 8.07 -0.04
CA LEU A 41 3.50 9.43 0.17
C LEU A 41 3.07 9.94 1.56
N GLU A 42 4.00 10.58 2.25
CA GLU A 42 3.77 11.28 3.51
C GLU A 42 4.56 12.58 3.59
N VAL A 43 4.22 13.39 4.61
CA VAL A 43 5.05 14.53 5.02
C VAL A 43 6.39 14.05 5.62
N PRO A 44 7.47 14.87 5.55
CA PRO A 44 8.79 14.45 6.02
C PRO A 44 8.83 13.97 7.48
N GLN A 45 8.00 14.56 8.35
CA GLN A 45 7.94 14.20 9.77
C GLN A 45 7.41 12.77 10.02
N ALA A 46 6.69 12.20 9.05
CA ALA A 46 6.12 10.86 9.13
C ALA A 46 6.92 9.81 8.34
N GLU A 47 8.11 10.14 7.83
CA GLU A 47 8.92 9.22 7.02
C GLU A 47 9.22 7.91 7.75
N ASN A 48 9.63 7.95 9.02
CA ASN A 48 9.91 6.75 9.81
C ASN A 48 8.66 5.87 9.98
N ALA A 49 7.50 6.49 10.23
CA ALA A 49 6.24 5.76 10.33
C ALA A 49 5.87 5.12 8.99
N LEU A 50 6.06 5.84 7.88
CA LEU A 50 5.84 5.33 6.53
C LEU A 50 6.76 4.13 6.21
N GLN A 51 8.03 4.18 6.61
CA GLN A 51 8.94 3.04 6.48
C GLN A 51 8.44 1.82 7.28
N GLY A 52 7.86 2.04 8.47
CA GLY A 52 7.16 1.01 9.24
C GLY A 52 6.05 0.33 8.44
N VAL A 53 5.16 1.11 7.83
CA VAL A 53 4.08 0.59 6.98
C VAL A 53 4.63 -0.20 5.78
N VAL A 54 5.72 0.26 5.16
CA VAL A 54 6.38 -0.46 4.05
C VAL A 54 6.97 -1.79 4.52
N MET A 55 7.55 -1.86 5.72
CA MET A 55 8.05 -3.12 6.29
C MET A 55 6.91 -4.11 6.50
N GLU A 56 5.83 -3.68 7.15
CA GLU A 56 4.67 -4.54 7.41
C GLU A 56 3.99 -5.03 6.11
N LEU A 57 3.90 -4.18 5.09
CA LEU A 57 3.37 -4.58 3.77
C LEU A 57 4.24 -5.65 3.08
N ARG A 58 5.56 -5.61 3.28
CA ARG A 58 6.47 -6.64 2.76
C ARG A 58 6.31 -7.95 3.54
N ASP A 59 6.16 -7.87 4.86
CA ASP A 59 5.98 -9.03 5.73
C ASP A 59 4.62 -9.70 5.53
N GLY A 60 3.59 -8.94 5.15
CA GLY A 60 2.24 -9.44 4.88
C GLY A 60 2.13 -10.40 3.69
N ALA A 61 3.22 -10.65 2.95
CA ALA A 61 3.31 -11.60 1.83
C ALA A 61 2.15 -11.50 0.82
N CYS A 62 1.62 -10.28 0.63
CA CYS A 62 0.50 -10.05 -0.26
C CYS A 62 0.92 -10.26 -1.73
N PRO A 63 0.05 -10.83 -2.57
CA PRO A 63 0.33 -11.08 -3.99
C PRO A 63 0.26 -9.76 -4.77
N LEU A 64 1.29 -8.91 -4.64
CA LEU A 64 1.39 -7.65 -5.38
C LEU A 64 1.48 -7.86 -6.90
#